data_AF-A0A3S0A5X8-F1
#
_entry.id   AF-A0A3S0A5X8-F1
#
_cell.length_a   1.000
_cell.length_b   1.000
_cell.length_c   1.000
_cell.angle_alpha   90.00
_cell.angle_beta   90.00
_cell.angle_gamma   90.00
#
_symmetry.space_group_name_H-M   'P 1'
#
loop_
_entity.id
_entity.type
_entity.pdbx_description
1 polymer ?
#
loop_
_entity_poly.entity_id
_entity_poly.type
_entity_poly.pdbx_seq_one_letter_code
_entity_poly.pdbx_strand_id
1 'polypeptide(L)'
;MEWLIWIHVLSAMIGIGPTYFGHILLRKKQSSNQLQQSLALFGLLNYFPKIGGSIAVVSGVALVAATGWNFADLWILGSLVLYVMIQIVAVGMLGPVLKQLMQLLNIGDDAENDPGVATNKTALLAKANRLYNTASILGIILILFMIVKPM
;
A
#
# COMPACT_ATOMS: atom_id res chain seq x y z
N MET A 1 13.96 -25.58 -2.14
CA MET A 1 13.03 -24.91 -3.06
C MET A 1 11.78 -24.44 -2.32
N GLU A 2 11.12 -25.30 -1.54
CA GLU A 2 9.93 -24.93 -0.76
C GLU A 2 10.15 -23.70 0.14
N TRP A 3 11.27 -23.66 0.89
CA TRP A 3 11.63 -22.51 1.74
C TRP A 3 11.66 -21.15 1.00
N LEU A 4 12.05 -21.14 -0.28
CA LEU A 4 12.09 -19.91 -1.08
C LEU A 4 10.68 -19.45 -1.46
N ILE A 5 9.77 -20.40 -1.71
CA ILE A 5 8.34 -20.12 -1.92
C ILE A 5 7.74 -19.53 -0.64
N TRP A 6 8.04 -20.10 0.53
CA TRP A 6 7.60 -19.56 1.82
C TRP A 6 8.08 -18.12 2.03
N ILE A 7 9.36 -17.85 1.78
CA ILE A 7 9.91 -16.48 1.86
C ILE A 7 9.19 -15.54 0.89
N HIS A 8 8.98 -15.96 -0.36
CA HIS A 8 8.32 -15.15 -1.37
C HIS A 8 6.88 -14.77 -0.97
N VAL A 9 6.07 -15.75 -0.59
CA VAL A 9 4.66 -15.54 -0.25
C VAL A 9 4.52 -14.75 1.05
N LEU A 10 5.30 -15.08 2.09
CA LEU A 10 5.25 -14.35 3.36
C LEU A 10 5.73 -12.91 3.21
N SER A 11 6.80 -12.66 2.47
CA SER A 11 7.29 -11.31 2.23
C SER A 11 6.29 -10.44 1.45
N ALA A 12 5.61 -11.02 0.45
CA ALA A 12 4.54 -10.34 -0.27
C ALA A 12 3.35 -10.00 0.64
N MET A 13 2.92 -10.94 1.47
CA MET A 13 1.82 -10.75 2.42
C MET A 13 2.16 -9.67 3.47
N ILE A 14 3.37 -9.70 4.04
CA ILE A 14 3.86 -8.68 4.97
C ILE A 14 3.97 -7.31 4.28
N GLY A 15 4.47 -7.28 3.04
CA GLY A 15 4.62 -6.04 2.27
C GLY A 15 3.29 -5.35 1.96
N ILE A 16 2.25 -6.12 1.65
CA ILE A 16 0.91 -5.61 1.29
C ILE A 16 0.04 -5.35 2.52
N GLY A 17 0.29 -6.04 3.63
CA GLY A 17 -0.46 -5.94 4.89
C GLY A 17 -0.89 -4.51 5.29
N PRO A 18 0.01 -3.50 5.28
CA PRO A 18 -0.32 -2.10 5.57
C PRO A 18 -1.50 -1.50 4.81
N THR A 19 -1.76 -1.97 3.58
CA THR A 19 -2.84 -1.44 2.74
C THR A 19 -4.20 -1.64 3.42
N TYR A 20 -4.39 -2.74 4.16
CA TYR A 20 -5.64 -3.06 4.83
C TYR A 20 -5.95 -2.19 6.05
N PHE A 21 -4.97 -1.45 6.57
CA PHE A 21 -5.15 -0.58 7.74
C PHE A 21 -5.71 0.80 7.38
N GLY A 22 -5.72 1.17 6.10
CA GLY A 22 -6.16 2.50 5.65
C GLY A 22 -7.56 2.88 6.15
N HIS A 23 -8.50 1.92 6.17
CA HIS A 23 -9.89 2.15 6.62
C HIS A 23 -10.01 2.50 8.10
N ILE A 24 -9.04 2.08 8.91
CA ILE A 24 -9.02 2.32 10.35
C ILE A 24 -8.26 3.63 10.65
N LEU A 25 -7.14 3.83 9.97
CA LEU A 25 -6.25 4.97 10.18
C LEU A 25 -6.78 6.28 9.59
N LEU A 26 -7.55 6.22 8.51
CA LEU A 26 -8.11 7.40 7.82
C LEU A 26 -9.64 7.47 7.92
N ARG A 27 -10.20 6.97 9.03
CA ARG A 27 -11.64 6.94 9.26
C ARG A 27 -12.23 8.36 9.35
N LYS A 28 -13.52 8.49 9.02
CA LYS A 28 -14.23 9.76 9.14
C LYS A 28 -14.34 10.18 10.62
N LYS A 29 -14.55 11.48 10.86
CA LYS A 29 -14.79 12.08 12.19
C LYS A 29 -13.61 11.97 13.18
N GLN A 30 -12.37 11.85 12.69
CA GLN A 30 -11.19 11.99 13.54
C GLN A 30 -10.97 13.45 13.91
N SER A 31 -10.54 13.73 15.14
CA SER A 31 -9.98 15.03 15.48
C SER A 31 -8.63 15.23 14.77
N SER A 32 -8.18 16.47 14.64
CA SER A 32 -6.92 16.81 13.96
C SER A 32 -5.71 16.11 14.59
N ASN A 33 -5.66 16.05 15.92
CA ASN A 33 -4.64 15.30 16.66
C ASN A 33 -4.70 13.79 16.39
N GLN A 34 -5.90 13.18 16.38
CA GLN A 34 -6.06 11.75 16.06
C GLN A 34 -5.62 11.43 14.63
N LEU A 35 -5.94 12.31 13.67
CA LEU A 35 -5.52 12.13 12.28
C LEU A 35 -4.01 12.28 12.15
N GLN A 36 -3.39 13.25 12.84
CA GLN A 36 -1.93 13.44 12.85
C GLN A 36 -1.20 12.20 13.40
N GLN A 37 -1.68 11.63 14.51
CA GLN A 37 -1.15 10.37 15.06
C GLN A 37 -1.30 9.22 14.06
N SER A 38 -2.44 9.13 13.38
CA SER A 38 -2.68 8.08 12.37
C SER A 38 -1.75 8.22 11.16
N LEU A 39 -1.47 9.45 10.73
CA LEU A 39 -0.50 9.74 9.66
C LEU A 39 0.95 9.45 10.09
N ALA A 40 1.30 9.66 11.35
CA ALA A 40 2.61 9.28 11.88
C ALA A 40 2.80 7.75 11.86
N LEU A 41 1.78 7.00 12.29
CA LEU A 41 1.77 5.53 12.21
C LEU A 41 1.85 5.05 10.75
N PHE A 42 1.20 5.74 9.81
CA PHE A 42 1.35 5.43 8.40
C PHE A 42 2.80 5.53 7.91
N GLY A 43 3.54 6.54 8.36
CA GLY A 43 4.97 6.68 8.03
C GLY A 43 5.76 5.42 8.36
N LEU A 44 5.45 4.79 9.49
CA LEU A 44 6.05 3.51 9.91
C LEU A 44 5.56 2.34 9.06
N LEU A 45 4.25 2.28 8.77
CA LEU A 45 3.67 1.23 7.95
C LEU A 45 4.19 1.24 6.50
N ASN A 46 4.65 2.39 5.99
CA ASN A 46 5.20 2.50 4.63
C ASN A 46 6.60 1.86 4.47
N TYR A 47 7.23 1.37 5.54
CA TYR A 47 8.46 0.57 5.43
C TYR A 47 8.21 -0.87 4.98
N PHE A 48 7.06 -1.44 5.35
CA PHE A 48 6.67 -2.81 5.00
C PHE A 48 6.65 -3.06 3.49
N PRO A 49 5.98 -2.26 2.62
CA PRO A 49 5.99 -2.49 1.18
C PRO A 49 7.37 -2.29 0.56
N LYS A 50 8.23 -1.46 1.16
CA LYS A 50 9.61 -1.27 0.70
C LYS A 50 10.49 -2.48 1.00
N ILE A 51 10.40 -3.02 2.21
CA ILE A 51 11.20 -4.16 2.65
C ILE A 51 10.59 -5.47 2.12
N GLY A 52 9.37 -5.78 2.53
CA GLY A 52 8.66 -6.99 2.15
C GLY A 52 8.44 -7.09 0.64
N GLY A 53 8.08 -5.98 -0.01
CA GLY A 53 7.94 -5.94 -1.46
C GLY A 53 9.25 -6.20 -2.21
N SER A 54 10.37 -5.60 -1.75
CA SER A 54 11.69 -5.86 -2.37
C SER A 54 12.11 -7.32 -2.20
N ILE A 55 11.92 -7.89 -1.01
CA ILE A 55 12.20 -9.31 -0.74
C ILE A 55 11.32 -10.20 -1.64
N ALA A 56 10.04 -9.86 -1.80
CA ALA A 56 9.13 -10.60 -2.67
C ALA A 56 9.60 -10.57 -4.14
N VAL A 57 10.01 -9.42 -4.66
CA VAL A 57 10.52 -9.32 -6.04
C VAL A 57 11.80 -10.15 -6.21
N VAL A 58 12.78 -9.97 -5.33
CA VAL A 58 14.07 -10.69 -5.42
C VAL A 58 13.87 -12.20 -5.32
N SER A 59 13.07 -12.64 -4.35
CA SER A 59 12.74 -14.07 -4.20
C SER A 59 11.92 -14.62 -5.37
N GLY A 60 11.05 -13.82 -5.97
CA GLY A 60 10.27 -14.20 -7.15
C GLY A 60 11.16 -14.41 -8.38
N VAL A 61 12.11 -13.50 -8.62
CA VAL A 61 13.11 -13.66 -9.69
C VAL A 61 13.97 -14.90 -9.44
N ALA A 62 14.41 -15.12 -8.20
CA ALA A 62 15.17 -16.31 -7.83
C ALA A 62 14.37 -17.61 -8.06
N LEU A 63 13.06 -17.63 -7.77
CA LEU A 63 12.19 -18.77 -8.04
C LEU A 63 12.12 -19.07 -9.54
N VAL A 64 11.90 -18.07 -10.38
CA VAL A 64 11.85 -18.26 -11.84
C VAL A 64 13.16 -18.85 -12.36
N ALA A 65 14.30 -18.30 -11.92
CA ALA A 65 15.62 -18.80 -12.31
C ALA A 65 15.90 -20.25 -11.83
N ALA A 66 15.39 -20.65 -10.66
CA ALA A 66 15.66 -21.96 -10.07
C ALA A 66 14.68 -23.07 -10.51
N THR A 67 13.49 -22.72 -10.99
CA THR A 67 12.40 -23.67 -11.30
C THR A 67 12.19 -23.91 -12.80
N GLY A 68 12.78 -23.06 -13.65
CA GLY A 68 12.52 -23.08 -15.10
C GLY A 68 11.15 -22.51 -15.50
N TRP A 69 10.44 -21.83 -14.57
CA TRP A 69 9.23 -21.08 -14.92
C TRP A 69 9.54 -19.97 -15.93
N ASN A 70 8.51 -19.50 -16.63
CA ASN A 70 8.66 -18.41 -17.58
C ASN A 70 8.04 -17.12 -17.01
N PHE A 71 8.74 -16.00 -17.14
CA PHE A 71 8.16 -14.70 -16.76
C PHE A 71 6.87 -14.37 -17.53
N ALA A 72 6.65 -14.96 -18.70
CA ALA A 72 5.44 -14.83 -19.49
C ALA A 72 4.26 -15.68 -18.97
N ASP A 73 4.48 -16.58 -18.00
CA ASP A 73 3.41 -17.35 -17.37
C ASP A 73 2.39 -16.38 -16.77
N LEU A 74 1.10 -16.57 -17.09
CA LEU A 74 0.05 -15.58 -16.81
C LEU A 74 -0.01 -15.20 -15.32
N TRP A 75 0.21 -16.16 -14.42
CA TRP A 75 0.21 -15.89 -12.97
C TRP A 75 1.45 -15.12 -12.52
N ILE A 76 2.60 -15.28 -13.18
CA ILE A 76 3.84 -14.56 -12.87
C ILE A 76 3.75 -13.14 -13.42
N LEU A 77 3.46 -12.99 -14.72
CA LEU A 77 3.33 -11.70 -15.37
C LEU A 77 2.21 -10.88 -14.73
N GLY A 78 1.05 -11.50 -14.50
CA GLY A 78 -0.09 -10.87 -13.85
C GLY A 78 0.23 -10.40 -12.43
N SER A 79 0.93 -11.24 -11.64
CA SER A 79 1.39 -10.84 -10.30
C SER A 79 2.39 -9.68 -10.35
N LEU A 80 3.33 -9.70 -11.29
CA LEU A 80 4.32 -8.64 -11.43
C LEU A 80 3.66 -7.30 -11.81
N VAL A 81 2.71 -7.33 -12.75
CA VAL A 81 1.93 -6.14 -13.14
C VAL A 81 1.11 -5.61 -11.96
N LEU A 82 0.39 -6.49 -11.25
CA LEU A 82 -0.37 -6.12 -10.05
C LEU A 82 0.55 -5.52 -8.97
N TYR A 83 1.72 -6.10 -8.75
CA TYR A 83 2.70 -5.58 -7.79
C TYR A 83 3.16 -4.17 -8.16
N VAL A 84 3.52 -3.93 -9.43
CA VAL A 84 3.92 -2.59 -9.90
C VAL A 84 2.78 -1.59 -9.71
N MET A 85 1.54 -1.97 -10.06
CA MET A 85 0.36 -1.12 -9.85
C MET A 85 0.15 -0.77 -8.38
N ILE A 86 0.29 -1.74 -7.47
CA ILE A 86 0.21 -1.52 -6.02
C ILE A 86 1.30 -0.51 -5.59
N GLN A 87 2.54 -0.66 -6.06
CA GLN A 87 3.63 0.27 -5.71
C GLN A 87 3.36 1.70 -6.22
N ILE A 88 2.84 1.83 -7.44
CA ILE A 88 2.43 3.15 -7.99
C ILE A 88 1.35 3.78 -7.10
N VAL A 89 0.32 3.03 -6.71
CA VAL A 89 -0.76 3.56 -5.87
C VAL A 89 -0.26 3.88 -4.46
N ALA A 90 0.43 2.95 -3.80
CA ALA A 90 0.82 3.06 -2.40
C ALA A 90 1.99 4.05 -2.18
N VAL A 91 3.04 3.98 -3.01
CA VAL A 91 4.23 4.82 -2.85
C VAL A 91 4.12 6.07 -3.73
N GLY A 92 3.73 5.90 -5.00
CA GLY A 92 3.70 7.00 -5.98
C GLY A 92 2.56 7.99 -5.79
N MET A 93 1.35 7.52 -5.43
CA MET A 93 0.16 8.37 -5.37
C MET A 93 -0.27 8.70 -3.94
N LEU A 94 -0.32 7.69 -3.06
CA LEU A 94 -0.81 7.85 -1.70
C LEU A 94 0.19 8.64 -0.82
N GLY A 95 1.49 8.36 -0.91
CA GLY A 95 2.53 9.08 -0.18
C GLY A 95 2.42 10.61 -0.28
N PRO A 96 2.35 11.20 -1.49
CA PRO A 96 2.15 12.63 -1.67
C PRO A 96 0.85 13.16 -1.06
N VAL A 97 -0.27 12.45 -1.19
CA VAL A 97 -1.57 12.86 -0.63
C VAL A 97 -1.51 12.93 0.90
N LEU A 98 -0.88 11.94 1.53
CA LEU A 98 -0.74 11.91 2.99
C LEU A 98 0.21 12.99 3.50
N LYS A 99 1.26 13.33 2.74
CA LYS A 99 2.14 14.46 3.05
C LYS A 99 1.39 15.79 2.99
N GLN A 100 0.53 15.99 1.98
CA GLN A 100 -0.32 17.18 1.88
C GLN A 100 -1.30 17.27 3.05
N LEU A 101 -1.91 16.16 3.46
CA LEU A 101 -2.77 16.10 4.65
C LEU A 101 -2.01 16.50 5.92
N MET A 102 -0.80 15.97 6.11
CA MET A 102 0.04 16.31 7.27
C MET A 102 0.43 17.80 7.27
N GLN A 103 0.70 18.38 6.10
CA GLN A 103 0.98 19.81 5.98
C GLN A 103 -0.22 20.66 6.40
N LEU A 104 -1.43 20.33 5.92
CA LEU A 104 -2.66 21.03 6.29
C LEU A 104 -2.96 20.97 7.79
N LEU A 105 -2.65 19.84 8.44
CA LEU A 105 -2.83 19.69 9.89
C LEU A 105 -1.85 20.52 10.72
N ASN A 106 -0.74 20.96 10.13
CA ASN A 106 0.30 21.72 10.83
C ASN A 106 0.16 23.24 10.63
N ILE A 107 -0.86 23.74 9.90
CA ILE A 107 -1.04 25.17 9.60
C ILE A 107 -1.56 25.98 10.81
N GLY A 108 -1.87 25.32 11.94
CA GLY A 108 -2.33 25.97 13.18
C GLY A 108 -3.84 26.24 13.20
N ASP A 109 -4.40 26.32 14.41
CA ASP A 109 -5.85 26.31 14.65
C ASP A 109 -6.59 27.52 14.03
N ASP A 110 -5.90 28.65 13.83
CA ASP A 110 -6.47 29.87 13.24
C ASP A 110 -6.87 29.68 11.76
N ALA A 111 -6.14 28.84 11.03
CA ALA A 111 -6.43 28.50 9.63
C ALA A 111 -7.45 27.36 9.48
N GLU A 112 -7.73 26.61 10.55
CA GLU A 112 -8.64 25.46 10.51
C GLU A 112 -10.11 25.88 10.38
N ASN A 113 -10.44 27.12 10.78
CA ASN A 113 -11.76 27.72 10.62
C ASN A 113 -12.02 28.28 9.21
N ASP A 114 -11.03 28.27 8.32
CA ASP A 114 -11.22 28.65 6.91
C ASP A 114 -12.01 27.55 6.16
N PRO A 115 -13.19 27.86 5.60
CA PRO A 115 -13.99 26.90 4.83
C PRO A 115 -13.23 26.23 3.68
N GLY A 116 -12.27 26.93 3.07
CA GLY A 116 -11.42 26.40 2.00
C GLY A 116 -10.45 25.33 2.50
N VAL A 117 -9.86 25.53 3.67
CA VAL A 117 -8.95 24.55 4.32
C VAL A 117 -9.71 23.30 4.73
N ALA A 118 -10.88 23.45 5.35
CA ALA A 118 -11.74 22.33 5.73
C ALA A 118 -12.18 21.50 4.52
N THR A 119 -12.56 22.15 3.42
CA THR A 119 -12.96 21.49 2.16
C THR A 119 -11.79 20.71 1.56
N ASN A 120 -10.60 21.31 1.51
CA ASN A 120 -9.42 20.67 0.95
C ASN A 120 -8.97 19.44 1.79
N LYS A 121 -8.96 19.57 3.12
CA LYS A 121 -8.68 18.46 4.05
C LYS A 121 -9.62 17.28 3.80
N THR A 122 -10.91 17.56 3.67
CA THR A 122 -11.94 16.53 3.44
C THR A 122 -11.76 15.84 2.08
N ALA A 123 -11.44 16.61 1.02
CA ALA A 123 -11.17 16.08 -0.30
C ALA A 123 -9.91 15.19 -0.34
N LEU A 124 -8.83 15.61 0.30
CA LEU A 124 -7.60 14.83 0.39
C LEU A 124 -7.78 13.55 1.21
N LEU A 125 -8.54 13.60 2.32
CA LEU A 125 -8.86 12.41 3.12
C LEU A 125 -9.69 11.40 2.31
N ALA A 126 -10.67 11.88 1.53
CA ALA A 126 -11.45 11.03 0.64
C ALA A 126 -10.58 10.41 -0.47
N LYS A 127 -9.67 11.19 -1.06
CA LYS A 127 -8.70 10.71 -2.06
C LYS A 127 -7.78 9.64 -1.47
N ALA A 128 -7.24 9.86 -0.28
CA ALA A 128 -6.39 8.89 0.41
C ALA A 128 -7.12 7.57 0.68
N ASN A 129 -8.36 7.65 1.18
CA ASN A 129 -9.21 6.47 1.39
C ASN A 129 -9.48 5.69 0.10
N ARG A 130 -9.74 6.39 -1.01
CA ARG A 130 -9.95 5.76 -2.32
C ARG A 130 -8.70 5.03 -2.80
N LEU A 131 -7.53 5.66 -2.69
CA LEU A 131 -6.26 5.04 -3.07
C LEU A 131 -5.96 3.81 -2.22
N TYR A 132 -6.26 3.86 -0.92
CA TYR A 132 -6.15 2.71 -0.03
C TYR A 132 -7.06 1.55 -0.43
N ASN A 133 -8.34 1.82 -0.66
CA ASN A 133 -9.29 0.82 -1.17
C ASN A 133 -8.75 0.16 -2.44
N THR A 134 -8.27 0.96 -3.39
CA THR A 134 -7.67 0.44 -4.63
C THR A 134 -6.47 -0.45 -4.33
N ALA A 135 -5.53 0.00 -3.49
CA ALA A 135 -4.35 -0.78 -3.12
C ALA A 135 -4.70 -2.10 -2.42
N SER A 136 -5.68 -2.10 -1.51
CA SER A 136 -6.16 -3.30 -0.83
C SER A 136 -6.83 -4.29 -1.77
N ILE A 137 -7.68 -3.81 -2.69
CA ILE A 137 -8.33 -4.67 -3.69
C ILE A 137 -7.27 -5.31 -4.59
N LEU A 138 -6.31 -4.52 -5.09
CA LEU A 138 -5.20 -5.04 -5.89
C LEU A 138 -4.36 -6.05 -5.09
N GLY A 139 -4.12 -5.77 -3.81
CA GLY A 139 -3.41 -6.67 -2.89
C GLY A 139 -4.10 -8.02 -2.70
N ILE A 140 -5.42 -8.02 -2.56
CA ILE A 140 -6.21 -9.26 -2.48
C ILE A 140 -6.09 -10.04 -3.79
N ILE A 141 -6.25 -9.37 -4.94
CA ILE A 141 -6.11 -10.02 -6.25
C ILE A 141 -4.70 -10.62 -6.43
N LEU A 142 -3.65 -9.90 -6.00
CA LEU A 142 -2.28 -10.41 -6.04
C LEU A 142 -2.13 -11.68 -5.19
N ILE A 143 -2.65 -11.68 -3.96
CA ILE A 143 -2.59 -12.87 -3.09
C ILE A 143 -3.35 -14.03 -3.72
N LEU A 144 -4.52 -13.78 -4.32
CA LEU A 144 -5.25 -14.80 -5.07
C LEU A 144 -4.44 -15.37 -6.22
N PHE A 145 -3.71 -14.54 -6.98
CA PHE A 145 -2.80 -15.01 -8.04
C PHE A 145 -1.68 -15.90 -7.49
N MET A 146 -1.17 -15.62 -6.30
CA MET A 146 -0.16 -16.46 -5.66
C MET A 146 -0.71 -17.81 -5.18
N ILE A 147 -1.98 -17.86 -4.77
CA ILE A 147 -2.65 -19.09 -4.31
C ILE A 147 -3.12 -19.96 -5.48
N VAL A 148 -3.75 -19.35 -6.47
CA VAL A 148 -4.37 -20.01 -7.64
C VAL A 148 -3.34 -20.34 -8.71
N LYS A 149 -2.03 -20.26 -8.40
CA LYS A 149 -0.95 -20.75 -9.27
C LYS A 149 -1.42 -22.09 -9.88
N PRO A 150 -1.37 -22.25 -11.22
CA PRO A 150 -1.80 -23.50 -11.81
C PRO A 150 -0.98 -24.63 -11.18
N MET A 151 -1.72 -25.59 -10.63
CA MET A 151 -1.19 -26.87 -10.18
C MET A 151 -0.51 -27.57 -11.34
#